data_AF-A0A9R0BA43-F1
#
_entry.id   AF-A0A9R0BA43-F1
#
_cell.length_a   1.000
_cell.length_b   1.000
_cell.length_c   1.000
_cell.angle_alpha   90.00
_cell.angle_beta   90.00
_cell.angle_gamma   90.00
#
_symmetry.space_group_name_H-M   'P 1'
#
loop_
_entity.id
_entity.type
_entity.pdbx_description
1 polymer ?
#
loop_
_entity_poly.entity_id
_entity_poly.type
_entity_poly.pdbx_seq_one_letter_code
_entity_poly.pdbx_strand_id
1 'polypeptide(L)'
;MTGDQQKGQYHLQILNVSLEDDGPYECQVGRSVSSRAIVSRTAWLNVQIPPSQPYIQLESDEPWVEGDEYTVTCIAPDAKPPAEITMFRDGEELTETDSFTMSGSQDKLLNTHAEVVIRARSSDNARQLTCRAKNPAAPRALETSMTMRVYCKNPAIV
;
A
#
# COMPACT_ATOMS: atom_id res chain seq x y z
N MET A 1 -32.40 -4.03 2.49
CA MET A 1 -32.85 -5.01 1.48
C MET A 1 -33.64 -4.27 0.43
N THR A 2 -33.25 -4.39 -0.83
CA THR A 2 -33.91 -3.75 -1.98
C THR A 2 -34.39 -4.82 -2.96
N GLY A 3 -35.24 -4.48 -3.92
CA GLY A 3 -35.73 -5.42 -4.94
C GLY A 3 -37.25 -5.43 -5.10
N ASP A 4 -37.70 -6.08 -6.17
CA ASP A 4 -39.11 -6.27 -6.51
C ASP A 4 -39.65 -7.56 -5.84
N GLN A 5 -40.39 -7.39 -4.75
CA GLN A 5 -40.98 -8.51 -4.01
C GLN A 5 -42.00 -9.30 -4.84
N GLN A 6 -42.70 -8.65 -5.77
CA GLN A 6 -43.67 -9.34 -6.63
C GLN A 6 -42.97 -10.30 -7.60
N LYS A 7 -41.68 -10.04 -7.89
CA LYS A 7 -40.82 -10.92 -8.68
C LYS A 7 -39.91 -11.82 -7.82
N GLY A 8 -40.07 -11.80 -6.50
CA GLY A 8 -39.22 -12.57 -5.58
C GLY A 8 -37.78 -12.08 -5.50
N GLN A 9 -37.52 -10.79 -5.75
CA GLN A 9 -36.18 -10.20 -5.71
C GLN A 9 -35.88 -9.59 -4.35
N TYR A 10 -34.78 -10.02 -3.76
CA TYR A 10 -34.32 -9.58 -2.43
C TYR A 10 -32.80 -9.39 -2.47
N HIS A 11 -32.36 -8.16 -2.65
CA HIS A 11 -30.96 -7.77 -2.77
C HIS A 11 -30.44 -7.19 -1.46
N LEU A 12 -29.24 -7.63 -1.07
CA LEU A 12 -28.45 -6.99 -0.03
C LEU A 12 -27.86 -5.69 -0.59
N GLN A 13 -28.05 -4.59 0.14
CA GLN A 13 -27.46 -3.30 -0.19
C GLN A 13 -26.61 -2.84 0.99
N ILE A 14 -25.32 -2.71 0.75
CA ILE A 14 -24.34 -2.18 1.72
C ILE A 14 -23.91 -0.82 1.19
N LEU A 15 -24.03 0.20 2.03
CA LEU A 15 -23.63 1.59 1.72
C LEU A 15 -22.50 1.98 2.65
N ASN A 16 -21.61 2.87 2.19
CA ASN A 16 -20.42 3.29 2.95
C ASN A 16 -19.59 2.09 3.41
N VAL A 17 -19.23 1.24 2.45
CA VAL A 17 -18.49 -0.01 2.67
C VAL A 17 -17.25 0.24 3.52
N SER A 18 -17.07 -0.59 4.54
CA SER A 18 -15.98 -0.57 5.50
C SER A 18 -15.20 -1.89 5.47
N LEU A 19 -14.06 -1.95 6.14
CA LEU A 19 -13.26 -3.19 6.22
C LEU A 19 -14.01 -4.34 6.92
N GLU A 20 -14.97 -4.03 7.79
CA GLU A 20 -15.79 -5.01 8.51
C GLU A 20 -16.74 -5.77 7.57
N ASP A 21 -17.13 -5.16 6.44
CA ASP A 21 -17.98 -5.78 5.43
C ASP A 21 -17.22 -6.79 4.57
N ASP A 22 -15.91 -6.89 4.71
CA ASP A 22 -15.10 -7.82 3.94
C ASP A 22 -15.33 -9.27 4.40
N GLY A 23 -15.93 -10.08 3.53
CA GLY A 23 -16.24 -11.46 3.91
C GLY A 23 -17.24 -12.18 3.02
N PRO A 24 -17.61 -13.41 3.42
CA PRO A 24 -18.57 -14.23 2.71
C PRO A 24 -20.02 -13.84 3.05
N TYR A 25 -20.86 -13.79 2.02
CA TYR A 25 -22.29 -13.54 2.11
C TYR A 25 -23.08 -14.64 1.43
N GLU A 26 -24.21 -15.01 2.04
CA GLU A 26 -25.15 -15.98 1.50
C GLU A 26 -26.58 -15.46 1.61
N CYS A 27 -27.40 -15.77 0.61
CA CYS A 27 -28.84 -15.58 0.68
C CYS A 27 -29.49 -16.89 1.09
N GLN A 28 -30.25 -16.87 2.18
CA GLN A 28 -30.90 -18.06 2.73
C GLN A 28 -32.41 -17.84 2.81
N VAL A 29 -33.16 -18.85 2.37
CA VAL A 29 -34.62 -18.93 2.52
C VAL A 29 -34.94 -20.11 3.41
N GLY A 30 -35.67 -19.86 4.50
CA GLY A 30 -36.06 -20.88 5.46
C GLY A 30 -36.99 -21.95 4.85
N ARG A 31 -37.17 -23.05 5.59
CA ARG A 31 -38.12 -24.10 5.23
C ARG A 31 -39.55 -23.54 5.26
N SER A 32 -40.37 -23.94 4.29
CA SER A 32 -41.81 -23.69 4.28
C SER A 32 -42.61 -25.00 4.32
N VAL A 33 -43.94 -24.91 4.31
CA VAL A 33 -44.83 -26.08 4.23
C VAL A 33 -44.58 -26.86 2.92
N SER A 34 -44.22 -26.17 1.85
CA SER A 34 -44.07 -26.73 0.49
C SER A 34 -42.62 -26.80 -0.01
N SER A 35 -41.64 -26.27 0.71
CA SER A 35 -40.23 -26.22 0.28
C SER A 35 -39.26 -26.46 1.43
N ARG A 36 -38.11 -27.08 1.12
CA ARG A 36 -36.97 -27.15 2.05
C ARG A 36 -36.27 -25.78 2.14
N ALA A 37 -35.40 -25.63 3.13
CA ALA A 37 -34.52 -24.47 3.18
C ALA A 37 -33.58 -24.48 1.96
N ILE A 38 -33.31 -23.30 1.41
CA ILE A 38 -32.44 -23.10 0.24
C ILE A 38 -31.39 -22.08 0.64
N VAL A 39 -30.13 -22.38 0.30
CA VAL A 39 -28.97 -21.50 0.52
C VAL A 39 -28.35 -21.23 -0.85
N SER A 40 -28.05 -19.97 -1.13
CA SER A 40 -27.39 -19.58 -2.38
C SER A 40 -25.93 -20.05 -2.39
N ARG A 41 -25.26 -19.90 -3.55
CA ARG A 41 -23.79 -19.87 -3.55
C ARG A 41 -23.28 -18.73 -2.65
N THR A 42 -22.14 -18.93 -2.01
CA THR A 42 -21.43 -17.89 -1.28
C THR A 42 -20.89 -16.84 -2.25
N ALA A 43 -21.11 -15.57 -1.94
CA ALA A 43 -20.52 -14.43 -2.62
C ALA A 43 -19.50 -13.76 -1.69
N TRP A 44 -18.29 -13.51 -2.17
CA TRP A 44 -17.26 -12.82 -1.39
C TRP A 44 -17.27 -11.33 -1.71
N LEU A 45 -17.46 -10.51 -0.68
CA LEU A 45 -17.22 -9.08 -0.77
C LEU A 45 -15.77 -8.82 -0.39
N ASN A 46 -14.93 -8.47 -1.38
CA ASN A 46 -13.53 -8.12 -1.16
C ASN A 46 -13.37 -6.60 -1.11
N VAL A 47 -13.26 -6.05 0.09
CA VAL A 47 -13.08 -4.62 0.32
C VAL A 47 -11.62 -4.26 0.11
N GLN A 48 -11.37 -3.21 -0.68
CA GLN A 48 -10.02 -2.73 -0.97
C GLN A 48 -9.82 -1.36 -0.33
N ILE A 49 -8.69 -1.20 0.34
CA ILE A 49 -8.32 -0.01 1.10
C ILE A 49 -7.05 0.58 0.49
N PRO A 50 -7.04 1.85 0.06
CA PRO A 50 -5.83 2.50 -0.42
C PRO A 50 -4.79 2.61 0.71
N PRO A 51 -3.48 2.62 0.40
CA PRO A 51 -2.47 2.87 1.41
C PRO A 51 -2.68 4.25 2.06
N SER A 52 -2.23 4.37 3.30
CA SER A 52 -1.98 5.66 3.93
C SER A 52 -0.80 6.38 3.25
N GLN A 53 -0.61 7.67 3.56
CA GLN A 53 0.49 8.46 3.02
C GLN A 53 1.84 7.76 3.28
N PRO A 54 2.61 7.40 2.23
CA PRO A 54 3.91 6.77 2.43
C PRO A 54 4.90 7.74 3.05
N TYR A 55 5.88 7.19 3.75
CA TYR A 55 6.99 7.94 4.33
C TYR A 55 8.31 7.20 4.09
N ILE A 56 9.39 7.99 4.04
CA ILE A 56 10.75 7.48 3.88
C ILE A 56 11.43 7.52 5.24
N GLN A 57 12.04 6.42 5.62
CA GLN A 57 12.81 6.23 6.84
C GLN A 57 14.29 6.05 6.49
N LEU A 58 15.14 6.80 7.17
CA LEU A 58 16.60 6.73 7.07
C LEU A 58 17.17 6.08 8.33
N GLU A 59 18.34 5.46 8.22
CA GLU A 59 19.10 4.96 9.38
C GLU A 59 19.58 6.09 10.30
N SER A 60 19.82 7.28 9.73
CA SER A 60 20.28 8.48 10.45
C SER A 60 19.80 9.75 9.73
N ASP A 61 19.58 10.83 10.50
CA ASP A 61 19.29 12.17 9.96
C ASP A 61 20.55 12.95 9.55
N GLU A 62 21.73 12.37 9.78
CA GLU A 62 23.00 12.96 9.37
C GLU A 62 23.12 13.02 7.84
N PRO A 63 23.75 14.07 7.28
CA PRO A 63 24.01 14.13 5.86
C PRO A 63 24.88 12.96 5.41
N TRP A 64 24.58 12.44 4.23
CA TRP A 64 25.32 11.35 3.63
C TRP A 64 26.72 11.80 3.23
N VAL A 65 27.66 10.88 3.23
CA VAL A 65 29.04 11.10 2.84
C VAL A 65 29.25 10.46 1.47
N GLU A 66 29.83 11.22 0.55
CA GLU A 66 30.11 10.74 -0.80
C GLU A 66 30.93 9.43 -0.80
N GLY A 67 30.45 8.48 -1.59
CA GLY A 67 31.08 7.18 -1.80
C GLY A 67 30.64 6.10 -0.80
N ASP A 68 29.99 6.48 0.30
CA ASP A 68 29.44 5.57 1.31
C ASP A 68 28.02 5.11 0.91
N GLU A 69 27.56 4.03 1.52
CA GLU A 69 26.28 3.38 1.22
C GLU A 69 25.28 3.61 2.35
N TYR A 70 24.02 3.85 1.98
CA TYR A 70 22.93 4.15 2.91
C TYR A 70 21.72 3.30 2.56
N THR A 71 21.17 2.62 3.56
CA THR A 71 19.87 1.95 3.41
C THR A 71 18.76 2.97 3.55
N VAL A 72 17.87 2.99 2.57
CA VAL A 72 16.65 3.79 2.62
C VAL A 72 15.45 2.87 2.57
N THR A 73 14.56 3.01 3.54
CA THR A 73 13.31 2.25 3.61
C THR A 73 12.15 3.18 3.30
N CYS A 74 11.34 2.89 2.28
CA CYS A 74 10.03 3.48 2.15
C CYS A 74 8.95 2.56 2.71
N ILE A 75 7.98 3.14 3.43
CA ILE A 75 6.89 2.42 4.07
C ILE A 75 5.57 2.98 3.56
N ALA A 76 4.71 2.09 3.03
CA ALA A 76 3.33 2.37 2.63
C ALA A 76 2.36 1.66 3.58
N PRO A 77 1.76 2.37 4.56
CA PRO A 77 0.98 1.72 5.61
C PRO A 77 -0.44 1.34 5.15
N ASP A 78 -1.00 0.33 5.82
CA ASP A 78 -2.44 0.06 5.89
C ASP A 78 -3.18 -0.11 4.56
N ALA A 79 -2.59 -0.88 3.63
CA ALA A 79 -3.18 -1.16 2.33
C ALA A 79 -3.86 -2.55 2.29
N LYS A 80 -4.95 -2.65 1.51
CA LYS A 80 -5.55 -3.93 1.10
C LYS A 80 -6.00 -3.86 -0.36
N PRO A 81 -5.42 -4.65 -1.29
CA PRO A 81 -4.21 -5.46 -1.11
C PRO A 81 -2.98 -4.59 -0.82
N PRO A 82 -1.83 -5.20 -0.46
CA PRO A 82 -0.55 -4.50 -0.28
C PRO A 82 -0.26 -3.53 -1.41
N ALA A 83 0.36 -2.40 -1.08
CA ALA A 83 0.84 -1.47 -2.08
C ALA A 83 2.11 -2.01 -2.74
N GLU A 84 2.25 -1.76 -4.04
CA GLU A 84 3.51 -1.82 -4.76
C GLU A 84 4.24 -0.49 -4.55
N ILE A 85 5.52 -0.56 -4.17
CA ILE A 85 6.35 0.62 -3.96
C ILE A 85 7.41 0.68 -5.05
N THR A 86 7.55 1.85 -5.65
CA THR A 86 8.63 2.18 -6.60
C THR A 86 9.39 3.39 -6.06
N MET A 87 10.71 3.28 -5.95
CA MET A 87 11.56 4.39 -5.52
C MET A 87 12.28 5.02 -6.72
N PHE A 88 12.44 6.34 -6.68
CA PHE A 88 13.03 7.13 -7.74
C PHE A 88 14.10 8.06 -7.19
N ARG A 89 15.26 8.09 -7.84
CA ARG A 89 16.32 9.09 -7.63
C ARG A 89 16.25 10.13 -8.74
N ASP A 90 15.84 11.34 -8.41
CA ASP A 90 15.69 12.46 -9.36
C ASP A 90 14.81 12.12 -10.60
N GLY A 91 13.78 11.29 -10.37
CA GLY A 91 12.87 10.80 -11.42
C GLY A 91 13.34 9.53 -12.15
N GLU A 92 14.56 9.06 -11.90
CA GLU A 92 15.05 7.76 -12.41
C GLU A 92 14.68 6.64 -11.43
N GLU A 93 14.04 5.59 -11.93
CA GLU A 93 13.62 4.45 -11.12
C GLU A 93 14.82 3.65 -10.57
N LEU A 94 14.75 3.27 -9.29
CA LEU A 94 15.74 2.44 -8.62
C LEU A 94 15.33 0.97 -8.74
N THR A 95 16.09 0.19 -9.51
CA THR A 95 15.75 -1.20 -9.86
C THR A 95 16.11 -2.23 -8.79
N GLU A 96 17.04 -1.90 -7.89
CA GLU A 96 17.51 -2.79 -6.81
C GLU A 96 16.75 -2.52 -5.51
N THR A 97 15.42 -2.65 -5.58
CA THR A 97 14.54 -2.45 -4.41
C THR A 97 14.01 -3.79 -3.92
N ASP A 98 14.31 -4.15 -2.67
CA ASP A 98 13.75 -5.32 -2.01
C ASP A 98 12.49 -4.93 -1.23
N SER A 99 11.39 -5.65 -1.44
CA SER A 99 10.10 -5.32 -0.79
C SER A 99 9.54 -6.49 0.01
N PHE A 100 8.98 -6.19 1.18
CA PHE A 100 8.29 -7.14 2.04
C PHE A 100 7.07 -6.51 2.72
N THR A 101 6.18 -7.34 3.25
CA THR A 101 4.96 -6.89 3.93
C THR A 101 4.96 -7.25 5.40
N MET A 102 4.42 -6.35 6.22
CA MET A 102 4.15 -6.57 7.64
C MET A 102 2.66 -6.36 7.93
N SER A 103 2.18 -6.89 9.06
CA SER A 103 0.82 -6.61 9.54
C SER A 103 0.59 -5.11 9.74
N GLY A 104 -0.56 -4.62 9.28
CA GLY A 104 -1.00 -3.25 9.47
C GLY A 104 -1.59 -2.98 10.85
N SER A 105 -2.27 -1.84 10.96
CA SER A 105 -2.95 -1.39 12.18
C SER A 105 -4.18 -2.21 12.56
N GLN A 106 -4.79 -2.88 11.58
CA GLN A 106 -5.95 -3.76 11.76
C GLN A 106 -5.76 -5.07 11.00
N ASP A 107 -6.53 -6.09 11.38
CA ASP A 107 -6.59 -7.35 10.64
C ASP A 107 -6.91 -7.09 9.15
N LYS A 108 -6.34 -7.89 8.27
CA LYS A 108 -6.39 -7.77 6.78
C LYS A 108 -5.66 -6.57 6.16
N LEU A 109 -5.23 -5.57 6.93
CA LEU A 109 -4.40 -4.48 6.43
C LEU A 109 -2.92 -4.85 6.49
N LEU A 110 -2.16 -4.40 5.50
CA LEU A 110 -0.73 -4.68 5.39
C LEU A 110 0.07 -3.40 5.16
N ASN A 111 1.21 -3.31 5.83
CA ASN A 111 2.23 -2.29 5.59
C ASN A 111 3.24 -2.87 4.59
N THR A 112 3.44 -2.21 3.45
CA THR A 112 4.53 -2.59 2.53
C THR A 112 5.78 -1.79 2.88
N HIS A 113 6.90 -2.48 3.02
CA HIS A 113 8.23 -1.90 3.18
C HIS A 113 9.03 -2.16 1.91
N ALA A 114 9.78 -1.17 1.44
CA ALA A 114 10.66 -1.27 0.30
C ALA A 114 12.02 -0.65 0.64
N GLU A 115 13.06 -1.45 0.56
CA GLU A 115 14.42 -1.10 0.96
C GLU A 115 15.32 -1.02 -0.27
N VAL A 116 16.16 0.02 -0.33
CA VAL A 116 17.18 0.19 -1.35
C VAL A 116 18.46 0.66 -0.70
N VAL A 117 19.59 0.10 -1.14
CA VAL A 117 20.92 0.59 -0.76
C VAL A 117 21.36 1.60 -1.80
N ILE A 118 21.60 2.84 -1.37
CA ILE A 118 22.04 3.93 -2.24
C ILE A 118 23.48 4.26 -1.90
N ARG A 119 24.36 4.12 -2.89
CA ARG A 119 25.71 4.67 -2.82
C ARG A 119 25.69 6.16 -3.15
N ALA A 120 25.96 7.01 -2.16
CA ALA A 120 25.82 8.45 -2.29
C ALA A 120 26.85 9.05 -3.25
N ARG A 121 26.39 9.92 -4.16
CA ARG A 121 27.24 10.68 -5.08
C ARG A 121 27.15 12.16 -4.74
N SER A 122 28.23 12.91 -4.97
CA SER A 122 28.20 14.39 -4.86
C SER A 122 27.11 15.03 -5.74
N SER A 123 26.78 14.41 -6.87
CA SER A 123 25.67 14.83 -7.76
C SER A 123 24.27 14.69 -7.15
N ASP A 124 24.13 13.85 -6.12
CA ASP A 124 22.85 13.59 -5.46
C ASP A 124 22.51 14.69 -4.46
N ASN A 125 23.47 15.54 -4.08
CA ASN A 125 23.21 16.64 -3.15
C ASN A 125 22.13 17.58 -3.72
N ALA A 126 21.13 17.90 -2.89
CA ALA A 126 19.95 18.67 -3.23
C ALA A 126 19.01 18.04 -4.29
N ARG A 127 19.23 16.78 -4.69
CA ARG A 127 18.30 16.02 -5.54
C ARG A 127 17.21 15.35 -4.70
N GLN A 128 16.11 14.99 -5.36
CA GLN A 128 14.96 14.35 -4.72
C GLN A 128 15.10 12.83 -4.73
N LEU A 129 14.85 12.21 -3.58
CA LEU A 129 14.51 10.79 -3.48
C LEU A 129 12.99 10.69 -3.29
N THR A 130 12.30 10.03 -4.21
CA THR A 130 10.85 9.93 -4.22
C THR A 130 10.42 8.49 -4.04
N CYS A 131 9.51 8.26 -3.11
CA CYS A 131 8.83 6.99 -2.96
C CYS A 131 7.40 7.10 -3.49
N ARG A 132 7.02 6.17 -4.35
CA ARG A 132 5.68 6.07 -4.94
C ARG A 132 5.02 4.76 -4.53
N ALA A 133 3.88 4.84 -3.85
CA ALA A 133 3.09 3.69 -3.42
C ALA A 133 1.77 3.61 -4.20
N LYS A 134 1.45 2.44 -4.75
CA LYS A 134 0.25 2.21 -5.55
C LYS A 134 -0.42 0.90 -5.18
N ASN A 135 -1.73 0.91 -5.01
CA ASN A 135 -2.55 -0.30 -5.03
C ASN A 135 -3.81 -0.09 -5.89
N PRO A 136 -4.59 -1.15 -6.16
CA PRO A 136 -5.78 -1.06 -7.02
C PRO A 136 -6.92 -0.22 -6.43
N ALA A 137 -6.97 -0.02 -5.11
CA ALA A 137 -7.98 0.79 -4.44
C ALA A 137 -7.78 2.29 -4.67
N ALA A 138 -6.53 2.74 -4.83
CA ALA A 138 -6.19 4.13 -5.08
C ALA A 138 -6.29 4.45 -6.58
N PRO A 139 -6.95 5.53 -7.03
CA PRO A 139 -7.00 5.90 -8.45
C PRO A 139 -5.63 6.38 -8.97
N ARG A 140 -4.86 7.07 -8.13
CA ARG A 140 -3.49 7.53 -8.40
C ARG A 140 -2.55 6.97 -7.35
N ALA A 141 -1.26 6.91 -7.67
CA ALA A 141 -0.25 6.56 -6.68
C ALA A 141 -0.11 7.70 -5.66
N LEU A 142 0.20 7.35 -4.42
CA LEU A 142 0.62 8.30 -3.40
C LEU A 142 2.13 8.42 -3.45
N GLU A 143 2.63 9.64 -3.29
CA GLU A 143 4.06 9.93 -3.37
C GLU A 143 4.51 10.74 -2.17
N THR A 144 5.75 10.50 -1.76
CA THR A 144 6.48 11.31 -0.79
C THR A 144 7.90 11.49 -1.28
N SER A 145 8.50 12.64 -1.01
CA SER A 145 9.86 12.95 -1.47
C SER A 145 10.66 13.60 -0.36
N MET A 146 11.97 13.35 -0.39
CA MET A 146 12.94 14.06 0.45
C MET A 146 14.11 14.58 -0.38
N THR A 147 14.68 15.69 0.05
CA THR A 147 15.91 16.24 -0.51
C THR A 147 17.12 15.56 0.13
N MET A 148 17.95 14.91 -0.69
CA MET A 148 19.19 14.30 -0.22
C MET A 148 20.21 15.38 0.16
N ARG A 149 20.88 15.19 1.31
CA ARG A 149 21.97 16.04 1.79
C ARG A 149 23.25 15.22 1.73
N VAL A 150 24.16 15.56 0.82
CA VAL A 150 25.40 14.79 0.59
C VAL A 150 26.62 15.71 0.73
N TYR A 151 27.57 15.31 1.56
CA TYR A 151 28.87 15.95 1.69
C TYR A 151 29.92 15.27 0.82
N CYS A 152 30.59 16.06 -0.01
CA CYS A 152 31.74 15.62 -0.78
C CYS A 152 32.94 15.39 0.14
N LYS A 153 33.70 14.32 -0.08
CA LYS A 153 34.99 14.15 0.60
C LYS A 153 35.96 15.17 -0.02
N ASN A 154 36.50 16.09 0.79
CA ASN A 154 37.41 17.12 0.28
C ASN A 154 38.71 16.45 -0.23
N PRO A 155 39.09 16.57 -1.51
CA PRO A 155 40.29 15.92 -2.04
C PRO A 155 41.62 16.52 -1.55
N ALA A 156 41.59 17.53 -0.66
CA ALA A 156 42.76 18.31 -0.27
C ALA A 156 43.48 17.85 1.03
N ILE A 157 43.18 16.65 1.56
CA ILE A 157 43.89 16.09 2.74
C ILE A 157 44.25 14.63 2.49
N VAL A 158 45.16 14.39 1.54
CA VAL A 158 46.02 13.19 1.47
C VAL A 158 47.41 13.64 1.03
#